data_AF-A0A016UG08-F1
#
_entry.id   AF-A0A016UG08-F1
#
_cell.length_a   1.000
_cell.length_b   1.000
_cell.length_c   1.000
_cell.angle_alpha   90.00
_cell.angle_beta   90.00
_cell.angle_gamma   90.00
#
_symmetry.space_group_name_H-M   'P 1'
#
loop_
_entity.id
_entity.type
_entity.pdbx_description
1 polymer ?
#
loop_
_entity_poly.entity_id
_entity_poly.type
_entity_poly.pdbx_seq_one_letter_code
_entity_poly.pdbx_strand_id
1 'polypeptide(L)'
;MSSAIRFIGNYDVNAEGKFLWEILCQLRKLGVGRIVTKNEWARKWPTQPSYIKIVRAQPAMDRWLFGGKVWGEWTYRGRNLGLYEFAHDLNRSDWRLIHKHEEKEFMDCKEPMSDITLPSSFPIPPLQVCHPRPYFMLVTH
;
A
#
# COMPACT_ATOMS: atom_id res chain seq x y z
N MET A 1 -16.24 -29.56 4.97
CA MET A 1 -16.64 -29.04 6.29
C MET A 1 -15.68 -27.93 6.68
N SER A 2 -16.02 -26.68 6.35
CA SER A 2 -15.26 -25.50 6.73
C SER A 2 -15.78 -25.04 8.10
N SER A 3 -14.96 -25.14 9.16
CA SER A 3 -15.29 -24.52 10.44
C SER A 3 -15.53 -23.03 10.21
N ALA A 4 -16.76 -22.59 10.40
CA ALA A 4 -17.13 -21.19 10.37
C ALA A 4 -16.54 -20.52 11.62
N ILE A 5 -15.31 -20.03 11.50
CA ILE A 5 -14.66 -19.26 12.57
C ILE A 5 -15.49 -17.98 12.73
N ARG A 6 -16.24 -17.90 13.82
CA ARG A 6 -17.10 -16.76 14.16
C ARG A 6 -16.28 -15.76 14.97
N PHE A 7 -15.77 -14.74 14.30
CA PHE A 7 -15.07 -13.64 14.95
C PHE A 7 -16.10 -12.67 15.57
N ILE A 8 -15.92 -12.30 16.84
CA ILE A 8 -16.80 -11.37 17.58
C ILE A 8 -16.00 -10.07 17.84
N GLY A 9 -16.42 -8.95 17.25
CA GLY A 9 -15.81 -7.62 17.38
C GLY A 9 -15.64 -6.88 16.04
N ASN A 10 -15.10 -5.65 16.06
CA ASN A 10 -14.66 -4.92 14.86
C ASN A 10 -13.34 -5.55 14.37
N TYR A 11 -13.42 -6.78 13.88
CA TYR A 11 -12.27 -7.55 13.46
C TYR A 11 -11.76 -6.99 12.15
N ASP A 12 -10.50 -6.58 12.14
CA ASP A 12 -9.82 -6.18 10.92
C ASP A 12 -9.53 -7.47 10.14
N VAL A 13 -10.51 -7.96 9.37
CA VAL A 13 -10.46 -9.20 8.55
C VAL A 13 -9.22 -9.22 7.61
N ASN A 14 -8.57 -8.06 7.45
CA ASN A 14 -7.37 -7.88 6.64
C ASN A 14 -6.06 -8.19 7.39
N ALA A 15 -6.08 -8.37 8.71
CA ALA A 15 -4.90 -8.60 9.55
C ALA A 15 -4.43 -10.06 9.63
N GLU A 16 -4.95 -10.93 8.76
CA GLU A 16 -4.58 -12.37 8.68
C GLU A 16 -3.22 -12.62 7.97
N GLY A 17 -2.27 -11.71 8.08
CA GLY A 17 -0.94 -11.79 7.46
C GLY A 17 0.19 -11.84 8.49
N LYS A 18 1.43 -11.86 7.99
CA LYS A 18 2.63 -11.71 8.81
C LYS A 18 3.06 -10.25 8.84
N PHE A 19 3.87 -9.88 9.83
CA PHE A 19 4.54 -8.60 9.79
C PHE A 19 5.60 -8.59 8.68
N LEU A 20 5.77 -7.45 8.02
CA LEU A 20 6.80 -7.32 7.00
C LEU A 20 8.18 -7.65 7.58
N TRP A 21 8.53 -7.12 8.76
CA TRP A 21 9.83 -7.35 9.39
C TRP A 21 10.08 -8.82 9.76
N GLU A 22 9.05 -9.57 10.14
CA GLU A 22 9.18 -11.02 10.35
C GLU A 22 9.56 -11.74 9.06
N ILE A 23 8.94 -11.36 7.94
CA ILE A 23 9.26 -11.91 6.62
C ILE A 23 10.70 -11.53 6.21
N LEU A 24 11.10 -10.26 6.40
CA LEU A 24 12.42 -9.79 6.00
C LEU A 24 13.53 -10.42 6.83
N CYS A 25 13.33 -10.59 8.14
CA CYS A 25 14.32 -11.21 9.02
C CYS A 25 14.55 -12.70 8.70
N GLN A 26 13.54 -13.39 8.17
CA GLN A 26 13.66 -14.79 7.73
C GLN A 26 14.40 -14.93 6.38
N LEU A 27 14.52 -13.85 5.61
CA LEU A 27 15.13 -13.86 4.28
C LEU A 27 16.62 -13.49 4.32
N ARG A 28 17.42 -14.13 3.45
CA ARG A 28 18.81 -13.74 3.24
C ARG A 28 18.88 -12.31 2.71
N LYS A 29 19.83 -11.52 3.24
CA LYS A 29 20.01 -10.10 2.88
C LYS A 29 18.73 -9.26 3.06
N LEU A 30 17.92 -9.57 4.08
CA LEU A 30 16.67 -8.85 4.40
C LEU A 30 15.68 -8.77 3.23
N GLY A 31 15.66 -9.77 2.35
CA GLY A 31 14.71 -9.83 1.24
C GLY A 31 14.95 -8.82 0.12
N VAL A 32 16.15 -8.23 0.01
CA VAL A 32 16.49 -7.33 -1.12
C VAL A 32 16.28 -8.03 -2.46
N GLY A 33 15.58 -7.35 -3.37
CA GLY A 33 15.21 -7.83 -4.70
C GLY A 33 13.98 -8.73 -4.73
N ARG A 34 13.28 -8.92 -3.60
CA ARG A 34 12.01 -9.67 -3.55
C ARG A 34 10.81 -8.74 -3.63
N ILE A 35 9.72 -9.29 -4.13
CA ILE A 35 8.43 -8.63 -4.22
C ILE A 35 7.55 -9.04 -3.03
N VAL A 36 6.97 -8.04 -2.37
CA VAL A 36 5.98 -8.21 -1.30
C VAL A 36 4.66 -7.56 -1.71
N THR A 37 3.55 -8.14 -1.27
CA THR A 37 2.21 -7.61 -1.50
C THR A 37 1.43 -7.54 -0.20
N LYS A 38 0.39 -6.70 -0.17
CA LYS A 38 -0.58 -6.62 0.93
C LYS A 38 -1.85 -7.37 0.55
N ASN A 39 -2.37 -8.14 1.49
CA ASN A 39 -3.63 -8.87 1.30
C ASN A 39 -4.81 -7.91 1.03
N GLU A 40 -4.78 -6.72 1.64
CA GLU A 40 -5.77 -5.66 1.41
C GLU A 40 -5.82 -5.23 -0.07
N TRP A 41 -4.66 -5.15 -0.74
CA TRP A 41 -4.59 -4.75 -2.14
C TRP A 41 -5.13 -5.83 -3.07
N ALA A 42 -4.73 -7.09 -2.84
CA ALA A 42 -5.23 -8.23 -3.59
C ALA A 42 -6.76 -8.38 -3.48
N ARG A 43 -7.32 -8.08 -2.30
CA ARG A 43 -8.77 -8.13 -2.08
C ARG A 43 -9.52 -6.96 -2.71
N LYS A 44 -8.99 -5.73 -2.63
CA LYS A 44 -9.65 -4.53 -3.17
C LYS A 44 -9.59 -4.47 -4.69
N TRP A 45 -8.49 -4.91 -5.29
CA TRP A 45 -8.24 -4.81 -6.74
C TRP A 45 -7.65 -6.11 -7.29
N PRO A 46 -8.47 -7.17 -7.47
CA PRO A 46 -7.98 -8.47 -7.94
C PRO A 46 -7.42 -8.43 -9.37
N THR A 47 -7.89 -7.51 -10.21
CA THR A 47 -7.43 -7.32 -11.60
C THR A 47 -6.20 -6.43 -11.73
N GLN A 48 -5.85 -5.67 -10.69
CA GLN A 48 -4.76 -4.69 -10.73
C GLN A 48 -3.73 -5.01 -9.65
N PRO A 49 -2.64 -5.72 -10.00
CA PRO A 49 -1.66 -6.11 -9.01
C PRO A 49 -0.95 -4.88 -8.44
N SER A 50 -0.82 -4.88 -7.12
CA SER A 50 -0.06 -3.88 -6.36
C SER A 50 0.98 -4.61 -5.54
N TYR A 51 2.22 -4.16 -5.65
CA TYR A 51 3.34 -4.80 -5.00
C TYR A 51 4.47 -3.81 -4.74
N ILE A 52 5.32 -4.16 -3.79
CA ILE A 52 6.53 -3.41 -3.47
C ILE A 52 7.72 -4.32 -3.73
N LYS A 53 8.65 -3.84 -4.55
CA LYS A 53 9.93 -4.51 -4.76
C LYS A 53 10.97 -3.90 -3.85
N ILE A 54 11.52 -4.71 -2.96
CA ILE A 54 12.41 -4.23 -1.91
C ILE A 54 13.79 -3.95 -2.50
N VAL A 55 14.28 -2.73 -2.38
CA VAL A 55 15.61 -2.32 -2.84
C VAL A 55 16.60 -2.35 -1.69
N ARG A 56 16.19 -1.87 -0.52
CA ARG A 56 17.03 -1.82 0.67
C ARG A 56 16.15 -1.91 1.92
N ALA A 57 16.63 -2.63 2.94
CA ALA A 57 16.00 -2.64 4.25
C ALA A 57 17.07 -2.37 5.31
N GLN A 58 16.76 -1.51 6.27
CA GLN A 58 17.62 -1.16 7.39
C GLN A 58 16.81 -1.34 8.69
N PRO A 59 17.10 -2.39 9.49
CA PRO A 59 16.41 -2.61 10.76
C PRO A 59 16.83 -1.54 11.77
N ALA A 60 15.92 -1.17 12.68
CA ALA A 60 16.21 -0.20 13.75
C ALA A 60 17.06 -0.76 14.90
N MET A 61 17.58 -2.00 14.79
CA MET A 61 18.35 -2.69 15.84
C MET A 61 17.64 -2.74 17.21
N ASP A 62 16.32 -2.75 17.21
CA ASP A 62 15.51 -2.97 18.41
C ASP A 62 15.54 -4.43 18.85
N ARG A 63 15.36 -4.68 20.16
CA ARG A 63 15.34 -6.04 20.75
C ARG A 63 14.34 -6.98 20.07
N TRP A 64 13.25 -6.44 19.53
CA TRP A 64 12.17 -7.22 18.92
C TRP A 64 12.11 -7.10 17.40
N LEU A 65 13.01 -6.34 16.76
CA LEU A 65 13.09 -6.16 15.30
C LEU A 65 11.75 -5.81 14.61
N PHE A 66 10.81 -5.19 15.32
CA PHE A 66 9.53 -4.78 14.73
C PHE A 66 9.61 -3.51 13.88
N GLY A 67 10.72 -2.77 13.98
CA GLY A 67 10.91 -1.46 13.36
C GLY A 67 12.12 -1.38 12.44
N GLY A 68 12.02 -0.47 11.48
CA GLY A 68 13.12 -0.09 10.62
C GLY A 68 12.64 0.66 9.38
N LYS A 69 13.59 1.00 8.52
CA LYS A 69 13.34 1.70 7.26
C LYS A 69 13.44 0.72 6.11
N VAL A 70 12.47 0.75 5.21
CA VAL A 70 12.49 -0.04 3.97
C VAL A 70 12.35 0.89 2.79
N TRP A 71 13.28 0.79 1.85
CA TRP A 71 13.19 1.45 0.55
C TRP A 71 12.76 0.42 -0.48
N GLY A 72 11.72 0.73 -1.22
CA GLY A 72 11.20 -0.16 -2.25
C GLY A 72 10.59 0.59 -3.42
N GLU A 73 10.65 -0.02 -4.59
CA GLU A 73 9.89 0.43 -5.76
C GLU A 73 8.43 0.06 -5.52
N TRP A 74 7.57 1.07 -5.40
CA TRP A 74 6.15 0.85 -5.15
C TRP A 74 5.39 0.85 -6.47
N THR A 75 4.77 -0.28 -6.78
CA THR A 75 3.82 -0.39 -7.89
C THR A 75 2.42 -0.51 -7.31
N TYR A 76 1.56 0.45 -7.62
CA TYR A 76 0.19 0.49 -7.16
C TYR A 76 -0.75 0.47 -8.35
N ARG A 77 -1.65 -0.53 -8.36
CA ARG A 77 -2.65 -0.73 -9.42
C ARG A 77 -2.06 -0.71 -10.84
N GLY A 78 -0.94 -1.42 -11.03
CA GLY A 78 -0.22 -1.48 -12.30
C GLY A 78 0.56 -0.22 -12.70
N ARG A 79 0.55 0.86 -11.90
CA ARG A 79 1.42 2.04 -12.10
C ARG A 79 2.62 1.99 -11.15
N ASN A 80 3.80 2.20 -11.70
CA ASN A 80 5.00 2.36 -10.90
C ASN A 80 5.08 3.80 -10.38
N LEU A 81 5.03 3.96 -9.05
CA LEU A 81 5.13 5.24 -8.36
C LEU A 81 6.58 5.63 -8.06
N GLY A 82 7.54 4.71 -8.29
CA GLY A 82 8.97 4.92 -8.09
C GLY A 82 9.47 4.41 -6.75
N LEU A 83 10.67 4.87 -6.37
CA LEU A 83 11.31 4.51 -5.11
C LEU A 83 10.69 5.29 -3.95
N TYR A 84 10.15 4.57 -2.98
CA TYR A 84 9.54 5.15 -1.78
C TYR A 84 10.24 4.67 -0.51
N GLU A 85 10.41 5.57 0.46
CA GLU A 85 10.89 5.24 1.81
C GLU A 85 9.69 4.97 2.71
N PHE A 86 9.59 3.73 3.17
CA PHE A 86 8.59 3.30 4.13
C PHE A 86 9.23 3.19 5.51
N ALA A 87 8.82 4.07 6.43
CA ALA A 87 9.34 4.09 7.80
C ALA A 87 8.30 3.59 8.82
N HIS A 88 7.08 4.13 8.80
CA HIS A 88 6.07 3.84 9.84
C HIS A 88 4.79 3.17 9.31
N ASP A 89 4.53 3.27 8.00
CA ASP A 89 3.31 2.77 7.34
C ASP A 89 3.24 1.23 7.18
N LEU A 90 4.28 0.52 7.61
CA LEU A 90 4.45 -0.91 7.37
C LEU A 90 4.08 -1.80 8.55
N ASN A 91 3.77 -1.24 9.72
CA ASN A 91 3.56 -2.01 10.96
C ASN A 91 2.18 -2.69 11.07
N ARG A 92 1.59 -3.07 9.92
CA ARG A 92 0.34 -3.83 9.87
C ARG A 92 0.64 -5.28 9.47
N SER A 93 -0.11 -6.22 10.01
CA SER A 93 0.06 -7.66 9.79
C SER A 93 -0.70 -8.14 8.56
N ASP A 94 -0.50 -7.51 7.40
CA ASP A 94 -1.21 -7.80 6.16
C ASP A 94 -0.30 -8.22 5.00
N TRP A 95 0.99 -8.45 5.29
CA TRP A 95 2.01 -8.71 4.27
C TRP A 95 2.11 -10.18 3.87
N ARG A 96 2.35 -10.38 2.57
CA ARG A 96 2.66 -11.68 1.96
C ARG A 96 3.86 -11.55 1.03
N LEU A 97 4.74 -12.56 1.07
CA LEU A 97 5.89 -12.66 0.18
C LEU A 97 5.49 -13.37 -1.10
N ILE A 98 5.77 -12.78 -2.27
CA ILE A 98 5.56 -13.44 -3.56
C ILE A 98 6.80 -14.28 -3.89
N HIS A 99 6.57 -15.49 -4.41
CA HIS A 99 7.64 -16.37 -4.85
C HIS A 99 8.11 -16.03 -6.26
N LYS A 100 9.40 -16.21 -6.55
CA LYS A 100 10.03 -15.82 -7.83
C LYS A 100 9.37 -16.40 -9.09
N HIS A 101 8.76 -17.58 -8.97
CA HIS A 101 8.06 -18.21 -10.10
C HIS A 101 6.75 -17.49 -10.43
N GLU A 102 6.07 -16.97 -9.41
CA GLU A 102 4.79 -16.27 -9.50
C GLU A 102 4.97 -14.78 -9.86
N GLU A 103 6.16 -14.21 -9.66
CA GLU A 103 6.45 -12.79 -9.96
C GLU A 103 6.10 -12.40 -11.40
N LYS A 104 6.35 -13.28 -12.38
CA LYS A 104 6.08 -12.99 -13.79
C LYS A 104 4.60 -12.96 -14.12
N GLU A 105 3.82 -13.88 -13.54
CA GLU A 105 2.37 -13.95 -13.74
C GLU A 105 1.68 -12.80 -13.00
N PHE A 106 2.18 -12.42 -11.83
CA PHE A 106 1.65 -11.33 -11.03
C PHE A 106 1.99 -9.94 -11.59
N MET A 107 3.07 -9.83 -12.38
CA MET A 107 3.44 -8.59 -13.06
C MET A 107 2.67 -8.36 -14.37
N ASP A 108 1.99 -9.38 -14.92
CA ASP A 108 1.17 -9.26 -16.13
C ASP A 108 -0.10 -8.45 -15.84
N CYS A 109 -0.01 -7.13 -15.98
CA CYS A 109 -1.15 -6.22 -15.87
C CYS A 109 -1.76 -6.01 -17.25
N LYS A 110 -2.96 -6.54 -17.49
CA LYS A 110 -3.71 -6.26 -18.72
C LYS A 110 -4.36 -4.87 -18.73
N GLU A 111 -4.64 -4.30 -17.55
CA GLU A 111 -5.31 -3.00 -17.40
C GLU A 111 -4.69 -2.17 -16.26
N PRO A 112 -3.65 -1.36 -16.53
CA PRO A 112 -3.12 -0.43 -15.54
C PRO A 112 -4.16 0.66 -15.22
N MET A 113 -4.10 1.22 -14.01
CA MET A 113 -5.00 2.30 -13.61
C MET A 113 -4.94 3.47 -14.61
N SER A 114 -6.11 3.91 -15.08
CA SER A 114 -6.25 5.13 -15.88
C SER A 114 -5.91 6.37 -15.05
N ASP A 115 -5.48 7.44 -15.72
CA ASP A 115 -5.23 8.70 -15.05
C ASP A 115 -6.56 9.20 -14.44
N ILE A 116 -6.54 9.56 -13.16
CA ILE A 116 -7.74 10.08 -12.51
C ILE A 116 -7.89 11.51 -12.99
N THR A 117 -8.67 11.72 -14.05
CA THR A 117 -9.05 13.06 -14.49
C THR A 117 -10.05 13.62 -13.48
N LEU A 118 -9.55 14.36 -12.50
CA LEU A 118 -10.40 15.14 -11.60
C LEU A 118 -11.10 16.24 -12.42
N PRO A 119 -12.40 16.48 -12.20
CA PRO A 119 -13.06 17.62 -12.83
C PRO A 119 -12.38 18.91 -12.38
N SER A 120 -12.19 19.84 -13.31
CA SER A 120 -11.51 21.12 -13.07
C SER A 120 -12.27 22.07 -12.13
N SER A 121 -13.54 21.77 -11.85
CA SER A 121 -14.40 22.57 -10.97
C SER A 121 -15.28 21.67 -10.10
N PHE A 122 -15.39 22.03 -8.82
CA PHE A 122 -16.36 21.50 -7.88
C PHE A 122 -17.25 22.65 -7.39
N PRO A 123 -18.57 22.44 -7.28
CA PRO A 123 -19.46 23.46 -6.74
C PRO A 123 -19.09 23.76 -5.29
N ILE A 124 -19.00 25.05 -4.98
CA ILE A 124 -18.72 25.55 -3.63
C ILE A 124 -19.93 25.20 -2.73
N PRO A 125 -19.73 24.76 -1.48
CA PRO A 125 -20.83 24.44 -0.58
C PRO A 125 -21.70 25.69 -0.30
N PRO A 126 -23.02 25.50 -0.09
CA PRO A 126 -24.00 26.59 -0.10
C PRO A 126 -23.74 27.69 0.95
N LEU A 127 -23.15 27.34 2.10
CA LEU A 127 -22.80 28.32 3.13
C LEU A 127 -21.69 29.29 2.67
N GLN A 128 -20.71 28.81 1.91
CA GLN A 128 -19.64 29.65 1.34
C GLN A 128 -20.17 30.52 0.19
N VAL A 129 -21.20 30.06 -0.52
CA VAL A 129 -21.91 30.87 -1.53
C VAL A 129 -22.71 31.99 -0.86
N CYS A 130 -23.36 31.71 0.27
CA CYS A 130 -24.16 32.70 0.99
C CYS A 130 -23.33 33.72 1.77
N HIS A 131 -22.13 33.37 2.25
CA HIS A 131 -21.26 34.25 3.04
C HIS A 131 -19.83 34.26 2.49
N PRO A 132 -19.59 34.90 1.34
CA PRO A 132 -18.25 35.05 0.80
C PRO A 132 -17.42 35.94 1.75
N ARG A 133 -16.44 35.36 2.44
CA ARG A 133 -15.48 36.16 3.21
C ARG A 133 -14.63 36.99 2.23
N PRO A 134 -14.37 38.27 2.50
CA PRO A 134 -13.65 39.17 1.58
C PRO A 134 -12.18 38.78 1.32
N TYR A 135 -11.65 37.77 2.01
CA TYR A 135 -10.24 37.34 1.90
C TYR A 135 -9.95 36.31 0.80
N PHE A 136 -10.96 35.76 0.12
CA PHE A 136 -10.79 34.71 -0.90
C PHE A 136 -10.90 35.20 -2.35
N MET A 137 -10.77 36.52 -2.56
CA MET A 137 -10.86 37.15 -3.88
C MET A 137 -9.47 37.49 -4.41
N LEU A 138 -8.56 36.52 -4.46
CA LEU A 138 -7.33 36.61 -5.24
C LEU A 138 -7.05 35.26 -5.89
N VAL A 139 -6.66 35.34 -7.16
CA VAL A 139 -6.23 34.26 -8.06
C VAL A 139 -7.34 33.60 -8.88
N THR A 140 -7.84 34.37 -9.85
CA THR A 140 -8.17 33.86 -11.20
C THR A 140 -7.64 34.88 -12.21
N HIS A 141 -6.61 34.52 -12.97
CA HIS A 141 -6.16 35.19 -14.19
C HIS A 141 -6.03 34.14 -15.29
#